data_AF-A0A1J1ABD9-F1
#
_entry.id   AF-A0A1J1ABD9-F1
#
_cell.length_a   1.000
_cell.length_b   1.000
_cell.length_c   1.000
_cell.angle_alpha   90.00
_cell.angle_beta   90.00
_cell.angle_gamma   90.00
#
_symmetry.space_group_name_H-M   'P 1'
#
loop_
_entity.id
_entity.type
_entity.pdbx_description
1 polymer ?
#
loop_
_entity_poly.entity_id
_entity_poly.type
_entity_poly.pdbx_seq_one_letter_code
_entity_poly.pdbx_strand_id
1 'polypeptide(L)'
;MASLLRFRRSTESWSAGTVQDRLYRPLNSKLGATASTPWFASPPGYEARRFEMDNGDIALFAWNDHGAYWMGNTETPEALWRTEKYGFSEVPDPISDWAERELLAQLHEETPWLESYPHLSWFFLPVFLSKDGRETSRAFFTDHAAGFPIDDPEPALEFYESFLETGVLDEYRHLMAGKLGTSEALNLIRMTAAMGEFNAAYLLDAAGYDLVPEAPVSTGHSLDFRVEGEDGSHLAEVTHPAPPHRRSVSSAVEAVRQTAATKVDGQLDAHGGGVLLMVDCSSFTNEEWQAVSSAKPAVGHRPAVVYRLRPDGTTAGYADGHVPLDLGTLA
;
A
#
# COMPACT_ATOMS: atom_id res chain seq x y z
N MET A 1 16.16 -7.03 6.16
CA MET A 1 14.71 -7.11 6.40
C MET A 1 14.08 -6.12 5.48
N ALA A 2 13.14 -6.58 4.69
CA ALA A 2 12.41 -5.75 3.77
C ALA A 2 11.68 -4.64 4.53
N SER A 3 11.83 -3.42 4.05
CA SER A 3 11.19 -2.26 4.62
C SER A 3 10.85 -1.27 3.53
N LEU A 4 9.76 -0.55 3.75
CA LEU A 4 9.38 0.63 2.98
C LEU A 4 10.53 1.64 2.93
N LEU A 5 10.55 2.44 1.87
CA LEU A 5 11.40 3.63 1.83
C LEU A 5 11.05 4.55 3.00
N ARG A 6 12.09 4.90 3.77
CA ARG A 6 12.01 5.80 4.91
C ARG A 6 13.25 6.65 4.98
N PHE A 7 13.08 7.89 5.42
CA PHE A 7 14.18 8.75 5.75
C PHE A 7 14.93 8.23 6.97
N ARG A 8 16.21 8.53 6.99
CA ARG A 8 17.07 8.47 8.17
C ARG A 8 17.56 9.86 8.48
N ARG A 9 17.37 10.32 9.71
CA ARG A 9 17.78 11.66 10.14
C ARG A 9 19.03 11.61 11.00
N SER A 10 20.08 12.32 10.57
CA SER A 10 21.25 12.61 11.38
C SER A 10 21.11 14.01 11.98
N THR A 11 21.43 14.14 13.26
CA THR A 11 21.55 15.45 13.96
C THR A 11 23.00 15.93 14.06
N GLU A 12 23.94 15.20 13.44
CA GLU A 12 25.34 15.63 13.34
C GLU A 12 25.47 16.72 12.27
N SER A 13 26.51 17.55 12.36
CA SER A 13 26.86 18.48 11.28
C SER A 13 27.56 17.74 10.15
N TRP A 14 27.20 18.07 8.91
CA TRP A 14 27.75 17.46 7.71
C TRP A 14 28.38 18.51 6.81
N SER A 15 29.43 18.12 6.08
CA SER A 15 30.08 18.93 5.06
C SER A 15 30.29 18.07 3.81
N ALA A 16 30.54 18.71 2.66
CA ALA A 16 30.87 17.98 1.43
C ALA A 16 32.04 16.99 1.63
N GLY A 17 33.05 17.35 2.43
CA GLY A 17 34.16 16.45 2.77
C GLY A 17 33.72 15.25 3.60
N THR A 18 32.87 15.47 4.61
CA THR A 18 32.31 14.39 5.43
C THR A 18 31.42 13.46 4.61
N VAL A 19 30.62 13.99 3.68
CA VAL A 19 29.80 13.21 2.74
C VAL A 19 30.68 12.33 1.85
N GLN A 20 31.75 12.90 1.30
CA GLN A 20 32.72 12.16 0.49
C GLN A 20 33.36 11.00 1.27
N ASP A 21 33.78 11.28 2.51
CA ASP A 21 34.57 10.35 3.31
C ASP A 21 33.71 9.27 3.97
N ARG A 22 32.53 9.63 4.51
CA ARG A 22 31.69 8.75 5.33
C ARG A 22 30.52 8.11 4.59
N LEU A 23 30.12 8.64 3.42
CA LEU A 23 29.04 8.06 2.61
C LEU A 23 29.58 7.54 1.28
N TYR A 24 30.13 8.42 0.44
CA TYR A 24 30.52 8.06 -0.92
C TYR A 24 31.60 6.97 -0.97
N ARG A 25 32.76 7.17 -0.32
CA ARG A 25 33.85 6.18 -0.40
C ARG A 25 33.42 4.79 0.07
N PRO A 26 32.72 4.64 1.23
CA PRO A 26 32.19 3.35 1.64
C PRO A 26 31.23 2.73 0.61
N LEU A 27 30.26 3.50 0.12
CA LEU A 27 29.29 3.02 -0.88
C LEU A 27 29.98 2.60 -2.18
N ASN A 28 30.92 3.40 -2.67
CA ASN A 28 31.68 3.10 -3.87
C ASN A 28 32.51 1.82 -3.70
N SER A 29 33.25 1.72 -2.59
CA SER A 29 34.10 0.56 -2.32
C SER A 29 33.33 -0.77 -2.22
N LYS A 30 32.05 -0.73 -1.80
CA LYS A 30 31.22 -1.92 -1.58
C LYS A 30 30.27 -2.22 -2.75
N LEU A 31 29.70 -1.19 -3.36
CA LEU A 31 28.54 -1.28 -4.27
C LEU A 31 28.77 -0.53 -5.59
N GLY A 32 29.98 -0.01 -5.85
CA GLY A 32 30.28 0.70 -7.11
C GLY A 32 29.56 2.04 -7.26
N ALA A 33 29.17 2.66 -6.15
CA ALA A 33 28.45 3.94 -6.16
C ALA A 33 29.18 5.05 -6.93
N THR A 34 28.42 5.75 -7.77
CA THR A 34 28.76 7.05 -8.37
C THR A 34 28.03 8.15 -7.59
N ALA A 35 28.72 9.25 -7.29
CA ALA A 35 28.11 10.44 -6.69
C ALA A 35 27.84 11.49 -7.77
N SER A 36 26.58 11.86 -7.96
CA SER A 36 26.12 12.81 -8.97
C SER A 36 25.41 14.01 -8.33
N THR A 37 25.26 15.08 -9.09
CA THR A 37 24.33 16.15 -8.73
C THR A 37 22.90 15.61 -8.84
N PRO A 38 22.00 15.91 -7.88
CA PRO A 38 20.60 15.53 -8.00
C PRO A 38 19.97 16.10 -9.29
N TRP A 39 18.93 15.44 -9.81
CA TRP A 39 18.25 15.87 -11.03
C TRP A 39 17.44 17.15 -10.82
N PHE A 40 16.95 17.36 -9.60
CA PHE A 40 16.24 18.55 -9.17
C PHE A 40 17.11 19.41 -8.26
N ALA A 41 16.80 20.71 -8.22
CA ALA A 41 17.49 21.64 -7.35
C ALA A 41 17.40 21.19 -5.88
N SER A 42 18.51 21.32 -5.16
CA SER A 42 18.57 20.94 -3.74
C SER A 42 17.53 21.71 -2.91
N PRO A 43 17.03 21.11 -1.81
CA PRO A 43 16.09 21.79 -0.92
C PRO A 43 16.64 23.13 -0.42
N PRO A 44 15.80 24.19 -0.27
CA PRO A 44 16.24 25.47 0.26
C PRO A 44 16.99 25.34 1.59
N GLY A 45 18.23 25.85 1.63
CA GLY A 45 19.09 25.79 2.82
C GLY A 45 19.80 24.44 3.03
N TYR A 46 19.77 23.54 2.05
CA TYR A 46 20.48 22.27 2.05
C TYR A 46 21.40 22.15 0.85
N GLU A 47 22.58 21.55 1.06
CA GLU A 47 23.30 20.89 -0.01
C GLU A 47 22.74 19.48 -0.21
N ALA A 48 22.80 18.96 -1.43
CA ALA A 48 22.34 17.60 -1.69
C ALA A 48 23.25 16.84 -2.66
N ARG A 49 23.23 15.51 -2.51
CA ARG A 49 23.94 14.58 -3.37
C ARG A 49 23.08 13.36 -3.65
N ARG A 50 23.20 12.86 -4.88
CA ARG A 50 22.61 11.61 -5.33
C ARG A 50 23.70 10.56 -5.47
N PHE A 51 23.40 9.34 -5.08
CA PHE A 51 24.27 8.18 -5.17
C PHE A 51 23.56 7.11 -6.01
N GLU A 52 24.24 6.61 -7.01
CA GLU A 52 23.74 5.56 -7.92
C GLU A 52 24.72 4.39 -7.86
N MET A 53 24.22 3.21 -7.52
CA MET A 53 25.02 2.00 -7.30
C MET A 53 24.99 1.12 -8.55
N ASP A 54 26.03 0.30 -8.75
CA ASP A 54 26.14 -0.56 -9.94
C ASP A 54 25.01 -1.60 -10.04
N ASN A 55 24.36 -1.92 -8.93
CA ASN A 55 23.21 -2.82 -8.86
C ASN A 55 21.86 -2.14 -9.15
N GLY A 56 21.87 -0.87 -9.54
CA GLY A 56 20.67 -0.06 -9.81
C GLY A 56 20.02 0.55 -8.56
N ASP A 57 20.56 0.30 -7.36
CA ASP A 57 20.07 0.99 -6.17
C ASP A 57 20.47 2.47 -6.20
N ILE A 58 19.64 3.32 -5.60
CA ILE A 58 19.89 4.74 -5.47
C ILE A 58 19.76 5.21 -4.02
N ALA A 59 20.41 6.33 -3.73
CA ALA A 59 20.18 7.08 -2.51
C ALA A 59 20.35 8.58 -2.70
N LEU A 60 19.61 9.31 -1.87
CA LEU A 60 19.54 10.75 -1.80
C LEU A 60 20.02 11.18 -0.42
N PHE A 61 20.88 12.19 -0.39
CA PHE A 61 21.37 12.77 0.84
C PHE A 61 21.30 14.29 0.78
N ALA A 62 20.55 14.89 1.70
CA ALA A 62 20.45 16.34 1.87
C ALA A 62 20.97 16.73 3.26
N TRP A 63 21.84 17.74 3.34
CA TRP A 63 22.45 18.16 4.60
C TRP A 63 22.65 19.67 4.72
N ASN A 64 22.74 20.13 5.96
CA ASN A 64 23.16 21.46 6.34
C ASN A 64 23.89 21.44 7.70
N ASP A 65 24.13 22.61 8.28
CA ASP A 65 24.83 22.74 9.57
C ASP A 65 24.07 22.14 10.77
N HIS A 66 22.75 21.93 10.62
CA HIS A 66 21.84 21.48 11.68
C HIS A 66 21.47 19.99 11.60
N GLY A 67 21.82 19.31 10.51
CA GLY A 67 21.53 17.90 10.34
C GLY A 67 21.49 17.45 8.89
N ALA A 68 21.09 16.20 8.70
CA ALA A 68 20.97 15.61 7.38
C ALA A 68 19.88 14.55 7.28
N TYR A 69 19.43 14.31 6.06
CA TYR A 69 18.41 13.34 5.70
C TYR A 69 18.95 12.41 4.62
N TRP A 70 18.82 11.11 4.86
CA TRP A 70 19.17 10.05 3.93
C TRP A 70 17.93 9.27 3.53
N MET A 71 17.74 9.02 2.23
CA MET A 71 16.66 8.20 1.69
C MET A 71 17.20 7.35 0.54
N GLY A 72 16.84 6.08 0.46
CA GLY A 72 17.26 5.26 -0.66
C GLY A 72 16.95 3.78 -0.47
N ASN A 73 17.09 3.02 -1.54
CA ASN A 73 16.83 1.59 -1.58
C ASN A 73 18.10 0.74 -1.50
N THR A 74 19.17 1.32 -0.96
CA THR A 74 20.49 0.68 -0.82
C THR A 74 20.83 0.33 0.63
N GLU A 75 21.98 -0.31 0.87
CA GLU A 75 22.53 -0.48 2.22
C GLU A 75 22.74 0.89 2.88
N THR A 76 22.17 1.09 4.07
CA THR A 76 22.44 2.30 4.84
C THR A 76 23.93 2.34 5.22
N PRO A 77 24.66 3.44 4.93
CA PRO A 77 26.05 3.60 5.37
C PRO A 77 26.19 3.56 6.90
N GLU A 78 27.32 3.04 7.39
CA GLU A 78 27.57 2.86 8.83
C GLU A 78 27.43 4.16 9.64
N ALA A 79 27.83 5.28 9.06
CA ALA A 79 27.67 6.61 9.66
C ALA A 79 26.22 6.97 10.01
N LEU A 80 25.25 6.25 9.44
CA LEU A 80 23.82 6.48 9.61
C LEU A 80 23.11 5.33 10.32
N TRP A 81 23.78 4.27 10.78
CA TRP A 81 23.10 3.10 11.39
C TRP A 81 22.32 3.43 12.66
N ARG A 82 22.79 4.39 13.47
CA ARG A 82 22.17 4.81 14.74
C ARG A 82 21.18 5.97 14.60
N THR A 83 20.72 6.23 13.37
CA THR A 83 19.72 7.26 13.11
C THR A 83 18.31 6.68 13.20
N GLU A 84 17.38 7.51 13.64
CA GLU A 84 15.96 7.21 13.64
C GLU A 84 15.39 7.24 12.21
N LYS A 85 14.32 6.47 12.00
CA LYS A 85 13.62 6.38 10.71
C LYS A 85 12.34 7.21 10.72
N TYR A 86 12.06 7.88 9.61
CA TYR A 86 10.91 8.78 9.43
C TYR A 86 10.23 8.50 8.08
N GLY A 87 8.90 8.61 8.03
CA GLY A 87 8.11 8.65 6.81
C GLY A 87 8.20 10.01 6.11
N PHE A 88 7.53 10.13 4.97
CA PHE A 88 7.53 11.37 4.17
C PHE A 88 6.87 12.54 4.91
N SER A 89 5.78 12.31 5.65
CA SER A 89 5.08 13.33 6.44
C SER A 89 5.77 13.69 7.77
N GLU A 90 6.84 12.99 8.14
CA GLU A 90 7.54 13.17 9.41
C GLU A 90 8.85 13.98 9.27
N VAL A 91 9.18 14.41 8.06
CA VAL A 91 10.33 15.27 7.74
C VAL A 91 9.86 16.62 7.19
N PRO A 92 10.72 17.67 7.17
CA PRO A 92 10.30 18.96 6.63
C PRO A 92 9.89 18.89 5.16
N ASP A 93 8.79 19.55 4.80
CA ASP A 93 8.22 19.53 3.43
C ASP A 93 9.25 19.75 2.32
N PRO A 94 10.20 20.71 2.41
CA PRO A 94 11.18 20.89 1.33
C PRO A 94 12.10 19.69 1.11
N ILE A 95 12.31 18.85 2.13
CA ILE A 95 13.09 17.61 2.04
C ILE A 95 12.25 16.49 1.43
N SER A 96 11.02 16.30 1.91
CA SER A 96 10.11 15.27 1.37
C SER A 96 9.82 15.54 -0.10
N ASP A 97 9.43 16.77 -0.45
CA ASP A 97 9.07 17.16 -1.82
C ASP A 97 10.21 16.94 -2.80
N TRP A 98 11.44 17.33 -2.40
CA TRP A 98 12.63 17.10 -3.20
C TRP A 98 12.89 15.61 -3.41
N ALA A 99 12.87 14.82 -2.33
CA ALA A 99 13.13 13.40 -2.42
C ALA A 99 12.04 12.69 -3.24
N GLU A 100 10.77 13.04 -3.07
CA GLU A 100 9.67 12.47 -3.87
C GLU A 100 9.86 12.74 -5.34
N ARG A 101 10.24 13.97 -5.73
CA ARG A 101 10.50 14.30 -7.13
C ARG A 101 11.64 13.47 -7.72
N GLU A 102 12.76 13.38 -7.01
CA GLU A 102 13.91 12.56 -7.42
C GLU A 102 13.56 11.08 -7.56
N LEU A 103 12.81 10.54 -6.58
CA LEU A 103 12.43 9.13 -6.55
C LEU A 103 11.34 8.82 -7.59
N LEU A 104 10.36 9.69 -7.81
CA LEU A 104 9.34 9.49 -8.84
C LEU A 104 9.97 9.54 -10.24
N ALA A 105 10.85 10.49 -10.50
CA ALA A 105 11.61 10.51 -11.73
C ALA A 105 12.41 9.21 -11.92
N GLN A 106 13.00 8.66 -10.84
CA GLN A 106 13.74 7.39 -10.92
C GLN A 106 12.80 6.24 -11.25
N LEU A 107 11.65 6.18 -10.57
CA LEU A 107 10.64 5.16 -10.78
C LEU A 107 10.16 5.17 -12.23
N HIS A 108 9.92 6.35 -12.79
CA HIS A 108 9.49 6.54 -14.17
C HIS A 108 10.58 6.19 -15.18
N GLU A 109 11.84 6.52 -14.92
CA GLU A 109 12.96 6.08 -15.77
C GLU A 109 13.09 4.54 -15.79
N GLU A 110 12.97 3.89 -14.63
CA GLU A 110 13.06 2.43 -14.51
C GLU A 110 11.80 1.70 -15.00
N THR A 111 10.65 2.35 -14.94
CA THR A 111 9.34 1.73 -15.16
C THR A 111 8.41 2.72 -15.87
N PRO A 112 8.64 2.98 -17.17
CA PRO A 112 8.00 4.09 -17.88
C PRO A 112 6.48 4.02 -17.96
N TRP A 113 5.89 2.82 -17.89
CA TRP A 113 4.43 2.68 -17.92
C TRP A 113 3.74 3.34 -16.72
N LEU A 114 4.45 3.53 -15.59
CA LEU A 114 3.93 4.22 -14.41
C LEU A 114 3.78 5.73 -14.62
N GLU A 115 4.40 6.33 -15.64
CA GLU A 115 4.25 7.76 -15.95
C GLU A 115 2.80 8.15 -16.23
N SER A 116 2.02 7.23 -16.82
CA SER A 116 0.59 7.43 -17.10
C SER A 116 -0.29 7.34 -15.85
N TYR A 117 0.27 6.91 -14.71
CA TYR A 117 -0.46 6.69 -13.45
C TYR A 117 0.25 7.42 -12.30
N PRO A 118 0.23 8.78 -12.29
CA PRO A 118 0.96 9.58 -11.31
C PRO A 118 0.46 9.39 -9.87
N HIS A 119 -0.85 9.25 -9.64
CA HIS A 119 -1.39 9.04 -8.29
C HIS A 119 -1.01 7.67 -7.74
N LEU A 120 -1.10 6.62 -8.57
CA LEU A 120 -0.62 5.27 -8.24
C LEU A 120 0.88 5.26 -7.95
N SER A 121 1.67 5.91 -8.82
CA SER A 121 3.12 6.04 -8.67
C SER A 121 3.50 6.71 -7.36
N TRP A 122 2.86 7.84 -7.06
CA TRP A 122 3.09 8.57 -5.83
C TRP A 122 2.67 7.74 -4.63
N PHE A 123 1.45 7.23 -4.60
CA PHE A 123 0.90 6.52 -3.46
C PHE A 123 1.77 5.31 -3.07
N PHE A 124 2.11 4.46 -4.03
CA PHE A 124 2.90 3.25 -3.80
C PHE A 124 4.42 3.44 -3.91
N LEU A 125 4.92 4.66 -4.12
CA LEU A 125 6.36 4.97 -4.15
C LEU A 125 7.16 4.29 -3.02
N PRO A 126 6.70 4.25 -1.75
CA PRO A 126 7.46 3.62 -0.67
C PRO A 126 7.72 2.12 -0.87
N VAL A 127 6.90 1.46 -1.68
CA VAL A 127 6.99 0.04 -2.04
C VAL A 127 7.64 -0.14 -3.41
N PHE A 128 7.18 0.63 -4.40
CA PHE A 128 7.65 0.55 -5.79
C PHE A 128 9.12 0.88 -5.95
N LEU A 129 9.75 1.62 -5.04
CA LEU A 129 11.20 1.79 -5.01
C LEU A 129 11.86 1.16 -3.79
N SER A 130 11.15 0.37 -2.98
CA SER A 130 11.78 -0.35 -1.87
C SER A 130 12.83 -1.34 -2.37
N LYS A 131 13.89 -1.53 -1.58
CA LYS A 131 15.01 -2.43 -1.92
C LYS A 131 14.53 -3.83 -2.28
N ASP A 132 13.75 -4.42 -1.38
CA ASP A 132 13.38 -5.82 -1.44
C ASP A 132 12.03 -6.02 -2.16
N GLY A 133 11.28 -4.95 -2.46
CA GLY A 133 9.90 -5.05 -2.98
C GLY A 133 9.66 -4.44 -4.35
N ARG A 134 10.58 -3.65 -4.92
CA ARG A 134 10.34 -2.93 -6.18
C ARG A 134 9.90 -3.85 -7.33
N GLU A 135 10.61 -4.96 -7.52
CA GLU A 135 10.33 -5.89 -8.64
C GLU A 135 8.97 -6.59 -8.46
N THR A 136 8.73 -7.14 -7.27
CA THR A 136 7.51 -7.92 -6.99
C THR A 136 6.26 -7.05 -6.92
N SER A 137 6.38 -5.83 -6.38
CA SER A 137 5.27 -4.87 -6.35
C SER A 137 4.90 -4.38 -7.74
N ARG A 138 5.86 -3.96 -8.56
CA ARG A 138 5.59 -3.55 -9.96
C ARG A 138 5.00 -4.71 -10.77
N ALA A 139 5.57 -5.91 -10.67
CA ALA A 139 5.07 -7.11 -11.34
C ALA A 139 3.65 -7.50 -10.88
N PHE A 140 3.28 -7.29 -9.62
CA PHE A 140 1.92 -7.53 -9.17
C PHE A 140 0.89 -6.64 -9.87
N PHE A 141 1.23 -5.38 -10.13
CA PHE A 141 0.34 -4.48 -10.85
C PHE A 141 0.27 -4.82 -12.35
N THR A 142 1.39 -5.13 -13.00
CA THR A 142 1.44 -5.40 -14.46
C THR A 142 1.03 -6.81 -14.84
N ASP A 143 1.49 -7.82 -14.09
CA ASP A 143 1.38 -9.23 -14.51
C ASP A 143 0.17 -9.90 -13.85
N HIS A 144 -0.41 -9.25 -12.84
CA HIS A 144 -1.49 -9.79 -12.03
C HIS A 144 -2.66 -8.83 -11.83
N ALA A 145 -2.71 -7.74 -12.61
CA ALA A 145 -3.78 -6.74 -12.61
C ALA A 145 -4.17 -6.30 -11.19
N ALA A 146 -3.17 -6.13 -10.32
CA ALA A 146 -3.35 -5.79 -8.91
C ALA A 146 -4.35 -6.68 -8.16
N GLY A 147 -4.44 -7.96 -8.54
CA GLY A 147 -5.27 -8.96 -7.91
C GLY A 147 -6.63 -9.21 -8.57
N PHE A 148 -7.03 -8.39 -9.55
CA PHE A 148 -8.23 -8.66 -10.35
C PHE A 148 -8.00 -9.85 -11.30
N PRO A 149 -9.04 -10.67 -11.58
CA PRO A 149 -8.95 -11.87 -12.40
C PRO A 149 -9.18 -11.52 -13.87
N ILE A 150 -8.34 -10.62 -14.39
CA ILE A 150 -8.33 -10.17 -15.79
C ILE A 150 -6.92 -10.29 -16.36
N ASP A 151 -6.82 -10.49 -17.67
CA ASP A 151 -5.54 -10.68 -18.34
C ASP A 151 -4.84 -9.35 -18.66
N ASP A 152 -5.64 -8.31 -18.97
CA ASP A 152 -5.15 -6.97 -19.24
C ASP A 152 -5.09 -6.16 -17.93
N PRO A 153 -3.92 -5.68 -17.49
CA PRO A 153 -3.81 -4.89 -16.27
C PRO A 153 -4.37 -3.47 -16.42
N GLU A 154 -4.47 -2.91 -17.63
CA GLU A 154 -4.78 -1.49 -17.83
C GLU A 154 -6.06 -1.03 -17.13
N PRO A 155 -7.21 -1.74 -17.22
CA PRO A 155 -8.43 -1.34 -16.49
C PRO A 155 -8.24 -1.31 -14.96
N ALA A 156 -7.42 -2.20 -14.41
CA ALA A 156 -7.12 -2.19 -12.97
C ALA A 156 -6.24 -1.00 -12.59
N LEU A 157 -5.26 -0.65 -13.43
CA LEU A 157 -4.41 0.52 -13.21
C LEU A 157 -5.22 1.82 -13.29
N GLU A 158 -6.09 1.97 -14.30
CA GLU A 158 -7.00 3.11 -14.43
C GLU A 158 -7.95 3.23 -13.23
N PHE A 159 -8.47 2.11 -12.74
CA PHE A 159 -9.31 2.05 -11.55
C PHE A 159 -8.59 2.62 -10.33
N TYR A 160 -7.41 2.08 -9.99
CA TYR A 160 -6.67 2.52 -8.81
C TYR A 160 -6.13 3.94 -8.97
N GLU A 161 -5.73 4.35 -10.17
CA GLU A 161 -5.34 5.74 -10.45
C GLU A 161 -6.49 6.70 -10.14
N SER A 162 -7.68 6.44 -10.69
CA SER A 162 -8.86 7.28 -10.49
C SER A 162 -9.32 7.28 -9.03
N PHE A 163 -9.23 6.15 -8.34
CA PHE A 163 -9.56 6.07 -6.92
C PHE A 163 -8.55 6.85 -6.07
N LEU A 164 -7.25 6.72 -6.33
CA LEU A 164 -6.22 7.42 -5.55
C LEU A 164 -6.18 8.93 -5.84
N GLU A 165 -6.62 9.35 -7.04
CA GLU A 165 -6.81 10.78 -7.38
C GLU A 165 -7.79 11.49 -6.44
N THR A 166 -8.73 10.76 -5.82
CA THR A 166 -9.68 11.35 -4.85
C THR A 166 -9.01 11.91 -3.60
N GLY A 167 -7.82 11.41 -3.26
CA GLY A 167 -7.05 11.80 -2.08
C GLY A 167 -7.58 11.24 -0.75
N VAL A 168 -8.63 10.39 -0.75
CA VAL A 168 -9.27 9.89 0.48
C VAL A 168 -8.32 9.12 1.40
N LEU A 169 -7.23 8.57 0.87
CA LEU A 169 -6.22 7.82 1.63
C LEU A 169 -4.88 8.56 1.78
N ASP A 170 -4.74 9.82 1.34
CA ASP A 170 -3.45 10.50 1.25
C ASP A 170 -2.76 10.68 2.60
N GLU A 171 -3.52 11.04 3.65
CA GLU A 171 -3.01 11.15 5.03
C GLU A 171 -2.45 9.81 5.54
N TYR A 172 -2.99 8.70 5.03
CA TYR A 172 -2.65 7.34 5.43
C TYR A 172 -1.74 6.64 4.42
N ARG A 173 -1.22 7.34 3.40
CA ARG A 173 -0.45 6.77 2.28
C ARG A 173 0.63 5.80 2.72
N HIS A 174 1.50 6.20 3.63
CA HIS A 174 2.63 5.34 4.06
C HIS A 174 2.13 4.07 4.78
N LEU A 175 1.02 4.16 5.52
CA LEU A 175 0.40 3.03 6.19
C LEU A 175 -0.23 2.08 5.15
N MET A 176 -1.09 2.61 4.30
CA MET A 176 -1.87 1.85 3.32
C MET A 176 -1.01 1.24 2.22
N ALA A 177 -0.08 2.02 1.64
CA ALA A 177 0.91 1.47 0.70
C ALA A 177 1.73 0.35 1.37
N GLY A 178 2.05 0.52 2.66
CA GLY A 178 2.76 -0.46 3.45
C GLY A 178 2.10 -1.84 3.54
N LYS A 179 0.76 -1.91 3.48
CA LYS A 179 0.00 -3.17 3.55
C LYS A 179 0.29 -4.11 2.39
N LEU A 180 0.62 -3.59 1.21
CA LEU A 180 1.05 -4.39 0.06
C LEU A 180 2.31 -5.22 0.40
N GLY A 181 3.18 -4.62 1.21
CA GLY A 181 4.41 -5.20 1.73
C GLY A 181 5.58 -5.12 0.75
N THR A 182 6.78 -5.22 1.31
CA THR A 182 8.05 -5.25 0.57
C THR A 182 8.62 -6.65 0.73
N SER A 183 8.74 -7.45 -0.33
CA SER A 183 9.30 -8.80 -0.23
C SER A 183 9.89 -9.24 -1.56
N GLU A 184 11.06 -9.88 -1.52
CA GLU A 184 11.75 -10.39 -2.72
C GLU A 184 10.93 -11.49 -3.40
N ALA A 185 10.02 -12.15 -2.66
CA ALA A 185 9.12 -13.16 -3.18
C ALA A 185 7.71 -12.59 -3.38
N LEU A 186 7.19 -12.78 -4.58
CA LEU A 186 5.81 -12.42 -4.93
C LEU A 186 4.83 -13.27 -4.11
N ASN A 187 4.01 -12.61 -3.28
CA ASN A 187 2.98 -13.26 -2.48
C ASN A 187 1.60 -12.75 -2.90
N LEU A 188 1.03 -13.41 -3.91
CA LEU A 188 -0.25 -13.02 -4.49
C LEU A 188 -1.39 -13.02 -3.48
N ILE A 189 -1.42 -13.97 -2.54
CA ILE A 189 -2.49 -14.05 -1.54
C ILE A 189 -2.47 -12.80 -0.65
N ARG A 190 -1.30 -12.45 -0.11
CA ARG A 190 -1.16 -11.27 0.75
C ARG A 190 -1.42 -9.98 -0.02
N MET A 191 -0.84 -9.84 -1.21
CA MET A 191 -0.94 -8.60 -1.99
C MET A 191 -2.36 -8.37 -2.51
N THR A 192 -3.04 -9.42 -2.96
CA THR A 192 -4.47 -9.34 -3.34
C THR A 192 -5.34 -9.02 -2.13
N ALA A 193 -5.06 -9.60 -0.96
CA ALA A 193 -5.78 -9.26 0.27
C ALA A 193 -5.58 -7.80 0.68
N ALA A 194 -4.37 -7.26 0.54
CA ALA A 194 -4.11 -5.84 0.78
C ALA A 194 -4.91 -4.95 -0.18
N MET A 195 -4.98 -5.29 -1.47
CA MET A 195 -5.82 -4.56 -2.43
C MET A 195 -7.31 -4.69 -2.13
N GLY A 196 -7.74 -5.78 -1.47
CA GLY A 196 -9.12 -5.91 -0.99
C GLY A 196 -9.53 -4.81 0.00
N GLU A 197 -8.59 -4.26 0.76
CA GLU A 197 -8.86 -3.09 1.61
C GLU A 197 -9.03 -1.80 0.80
N PHE A 198 -8.30 -1.63 -0.30
CA PHE A 198 -8.50 -0.51 -1.22
C PHE A 198 -9.86 -0.62 -1.93
N ASN A 199 -10.28 -1.83 -2.30
CA ASN A 199 -11.62 -2.08 -2.85
C ASN A 199 -12.72 -1.71 -1.83
N ALA A 200 -12.53 -2.09 -0.56
CA ALA A 200 -13.47 -1.72 0.50
C ALA A 200 -13.50 -0.20 0.73
N ALA A 201 -12.32 0.45 0.76
CA ALA A 201 -12.22 1.89 0.87
C ALA A 201 -12.92 2.61 -0.28
N TYR A 202 -12.73 2.15 -1.53
CA TYR A 202 -13.46 2.68 -2.70
C TYR A 202 -14.98 2.59 -2.52
N LEU A 203 -15.51 1.45 -2.05
CA LEU A 203 -16.96 1.31 -1.85
C LEU A 203 -17.50 2.24 -0.77
N LEU A 204 -16.75 2.44 0.31
CA LEU A 204 -17.16 3.30 1.42
C LEU A 204 -17.07 4.78 1.03
N ASP A 205 -16.01 5.19 0.35
CA ASP A 205 -15.84 6.54 -0.19
C ASP A 205 -16.90 6.87 -1.26
N ALA A 206 -17.16 5.94 -2.18
CA ALA A 206 -18.21 6.10 -3.20
C ALA A 206 -19.62 6.20 -2.59
N ALA A 207 -19.82 5.69 -1.37
CA ALA A 207 -21.05 5.83 -0.61
C ALA A 207 -21.09 7.11 0.26
N GLY A 208 -20.02 7.92 0.25
CA GLY A 208 -19.94 9.21 0.91
C GLY A 208 -19.47 9.15 2.37
N TYR A 209 -18.75 8.09 2.77
CA TYR A 209 -18.22 7.98 4.12
C TYR A 209 -16.75 8.41 4.20
N ASP A 210 -16.40 9.06 5.32
CA ASP A 210 -15.01 9.34 5.67
C ASP A 210 -14.35 8.11 6.31
N LEU A 211 -13.05 7.93 6.04
CA LEU A 211 -12.33 6.69 6.38
C LEU A 211 -11.11 6.98 7.25
N VAL A 212 -10.97 6.20 8.33
CA VAL A 212 -9.76 6.14 9.14
C VAL A 212 -9.26 4.70 9.15
N PRO A 213 -8.19 4.36 8.42
CA PRO A 213 -7.59 3.04 8.42
C PRO A 213 -6.96 2.66 9.77
N GLU A 214 -6.82 1.35 10.03
CA GLU A 214 -6.19 0.80 11.24
C GLU A 214 -6.79 1.36 12.54
N ALA A 215 -8.11 1.40 12.60
CA ALA A 215 -8.85 1.97 13.71
C ALA A 215 -8.60 1.18 15.00
N PRO A 216 -8.00 1.79 16.04
CA PRO A 216 -7.71 1.09 17.28
C PRO A 216 -9.00 0.76 18.00
N VAL A 217 -9.10 -0.47 18.52
CA VAL A 217 -10.21 -0.92 19.36
C VAL A 217 -9.72 -1.30 20.76
N SER A 218 -10.62 -1.29 21.74
CA SER A 218 -10.31 -1.50 23.16
C SER A 218 -9.69 -2.87 23.48
N THR A 219 -9.78 -3.82 22.55
CA THR A 219 -9.20 -5.17 22.67
C THR A 219 -7.69 -5.20 22.39
N GLY A 220 -7.10 -4.08 21.95
CA GLY A 220 -5.65 -3.95 21.68
C GLY A 220 -5.23 -4.37 20.27
N HIS A 221 -6.19 -4.74 19.42
CA HIS A 221 -6.01 -4.88 17.97
C HIS A 221 -6.54 -3.62 17.26
N SER A 222 -6.20 -3.47 15.99
CA SER A 222 -6.83 -2.49 15.09
C SER A 222 -7.73 -3.25 14.11
N LEU A 223 -8.87 -2.64 13.77
CA LEU A 223 -9.71 -3.06 12.66
C LEU A 223 -9.31 -2.29 11.41
N ASP A 224 -9.63 -2.84 10.24
CA ASP A 224 -9.19 -2.25 8.98
C ASP A 224 -9.66 -0.82 8.79
N PHE A 225 -10.92 -0.50 9.12
CA PHE A 225 -11.45 0.87 9.03
C PHE A 225 -12.38 1.26 10.17
N ARG A 226 -12.31 2.53 10.55
CA ARG A 226 -13.43 3.29 11.11
C ARG A 226 -14.04 4.10 9.98
N VAL A 227 -15.36 4.06 9.90
CA VAL A 227 -16.17 4.68 8.86
C VAL A 227 -17.04 5.72 9.54
N GLU A 228 -16.98 6.96 9.08
CA GLU A 228 -17.74 8.08 9.64
C GLU A 228 -18.74 8.59 8.60
N GLY A 229 -19.99 8.76 9.01
CA GLY A 229 -21.07 9.30 8.19
C GLY A 229 -22.09 10.07 9.02
N GLU A 230 -23.16 10.54 8.38
CA GLU A 230 -24.20 11.35 9.05
C GLU A 230 -24.86 10.59 10.22
N ASP A 231 -25.03 9.28 10.08
CA ASP A 231 -25.67 8.41 11.07
C ASP A 231 -24.74 7.96 12.21
N GLY A 232 -23.47 8.35 12.16
CA GLY A 232 -22.48 8.12 13.21
C GLY A 232 -21.22 7.40 12.74
N SER A 233 -20.52 6.78 13.69
CA SER A 233 -19.27 6.06 13.46
C SER A 233 -19.49 4.55 13.53
N HIS A 234 -19.01 3.86 12.50
CA HIS A 234 -19.06 2.42 12.36
C HIS A 234 -17.65 1.85 12.23
N LEU A 235 -17.49 0.58 12.56
CA LEU A 235 -16.24 -0.15 12.38
C LEU A 235 -16.43 -1.16 11.25
N ALA A 236 -15.43 -1.30 10.40
CA ALA A 236 -15.42 -2.28 9.31
C ALA A 236 -14.14 -3.10 9.34
N GLU A 237 -14.28 -4.40 9.11
CA GLU A 237 -13.18 -5.35 8.93
C GLU A 237 -13.31 -5.97 7.55
N VAL A 238 -12.21 -6.01 6.82
CA VAL A 238 -12.14 -6.55 5.47
C VAL A 238 -11.54 -7.94 5.51
N THR A 239 -12.10 -8.83 4.70
CA THR A 239 -11.50 -10.13 4.46
C THR A 239 -11.56 -10.51 3.00
N HIS A 240 -10.50 -11.15 2.53
CA HIS A 240 -10.34 -11.53 1.15
C HIS A 240 -10.16 -13.05 1.04
N PRO A 241 -11.17 -13.80 0.57
CA PRO A 241 -11.02 -15.22 0.29
C PRO A 241 -10.03 -15.43 -0.84
N ALA A 242 -8.98 -16.21 -0.61
CA ALA A 242 -8.14 -16.67 -1.71
C ALA A 242 -8.98 -17.54 -2.67
N PRO A 243 -8.93 -17.31 -3.99
CA PRO A 243 -9.76 -18.06 -4.92
C PRO A 243 -9.36 -19.55 -4.93
N PRO A 244 -10.30 -20.47 -5.21
CA PRO A 244 -10.05 -21.91 -5.15
C PRO A 244 -8.85 -22.38 -5.97
N HIS A 245 -8.61 -21.80 -7.14
CA HIS A 245 -7.45 -22.15 -7.96
C HIS A 245 -6.09 -21.76 -7.32
N ARG A 246 -6.10 -20.98 -6.23
CA ARG A 246 -4.92 -20.58 -5.44
C ARG A 246 -4.91 -21.18 -4.01
N ARG A 247 -5.86 -22.07 -3.66
CA ARG A 247 -5.99 -22.67 -2.32
C ARG A 247 -6.38 -24.15 -2.41
N SER A 248 -6.19 -24.92 -1.33
CA SER A 248 -6.62 -26.32 -1.24
C SER A 248 -8.13 -26.50 -0.95
N VAL A 249 -8.98 -25.51 -1.23
CA VAL A 249 -10.43 -25.59 -1.02
C VAL A 249 -11.13 -26.02 -2.29
N SER A 250 -12.25 -26.74 -2.15
CA SER A 250 -12.90 -27.41 -3.28
C SER A 250 -13.82 -26.50 -4.09
N SER A 251 -14.24 -25.34 -3.54
CA SER A 251 -15.16 -24.41 -4.21
C SER A 251 -15.06 -22.97 -3.71
N ALA A 252 -15.54 -22.02 -4.52
CA ALA A 252 -15.58 -20.59 -4.18
C ALA A 252 -16.47 -20.30 -2.96
N VAL A 253 -17.60 -21.02 -2.85
CA VAL A 253 -18.52 -20.93 -1.71
C VAL A 253 -17.84 -21.38 -0.41
N GLU A 254 -17.06 -22.45 -0.47
CA GLU A 254 -16.28 -22.93 0.68
C GLU A 254 -15.17 -21.94 1.06
N ALA A 255 -14.48 -21.35 0.08
CA ALA A 255 -13.47 -20.33 0.30
C ALA A 255 -14.02 -19.14 1.10
N VAL A 256 -15.19 -18.61 0.71
CA VAL A 256 -15.89 -17.53 1.41
C VAL A 256 -16.19 -17.93 2.86
N ARG A 257 -16.81 -19.10 3.08
CA ARG A 257 -17.18 -19.57 4.43
C ARG A 257 -15.98 -19.74 5.34
N GLN A 258 -14.92 -20.41 4.86
CA GLN A 258 -13.74 -20.69 5.68
C GLN A 258 -12.95 -19.42 6.03
N THR A 259 -12.81 -18.51 5.06
CA THR A 259 -12.11 -17.24 5.30
C THR A 259 -12.88 -16.36 6.28
N ALA A 260 -14.19 -16.23 6.10
CA ALA A 260 -15.02 -15.50 7.05
C ALA A 260 -14.95 -16.12 8.45
N ALA A 261 -15.17 -17.44 8.59
CA ALA A 261 -15.13 -18.11 9.89
C ALA A 261 -13.80 -17.87 10.65
N THR A 262 -12.67 -17.91 9.94
CA THR A 262 -11.35 -17.65 10.54
C THR A 262 -11.25 -16.24 11.14
N LYS A 263 -11.87 -15.24 10.48
CA LYS A 263 -11.92 -13.85 10.95
C LYS A 263 -12.90 -13.67 12.13
N VAL A 264 -14.05 -14.33 12.06
CA VAL A 264 -15.08 -14.25 13.12
C VAL A 264 -14.57 -14.81 14.44
N ASP A 265 -14.07 -16.05 14.41
CA ASP A 265 -13.58 -16.78 15.60
C ASP A 265 -12.36 -16.10 16.26
N GLY A 266 -11.63 -15.27 15.50
CA GLY A 266 -10.38 -14.65 15.95
C GLY A 266 -10.52 -13.20 16.43
N GLN A 267 -11.28 -12.36 15.71
CA GLN A 267 -11.26 -10.91 15.91
C GLN A 267 -12.64 -10.33 16.23
N LEU A 268 -13.72 -10.82 15.62
CA LEU A 268 -15.01 -10.10 15.61
C LEU A 268 -15.96 -10.48 16.76
N ASP A 269 -15.88 -11.72 17.27
CA ASP A 269 -16.74 -12.17 18.38
C ASP A 269 -16.58 -11.30 19.64
N ALA A 270 -15.39 -10.73 19.84
CA ALA A 270 -15.11 -9.82 20.96
C ALA A 270 -15.88 -8.47 20.88
N HIS A 271 -16.45 -8.14 19.73
CA HIS A 271 -17.11 -6.85 19.45
C HIS A 271 -18.64 -6.93 19.36
N GLY A 272 -19.25 -8.08 19.68
CA GLY A 272 -20.69 -8.20 19.92
C GLY A 272 -21.61 -7.79 18.76
N GLY A 273 -21.14 -7.89 17.51
CA GLY A 273 -21.90 -7.53 16.32
C GLY A 273 -21.87 -6.04 15.95
N GLY A 274 -21.02 -5.23 16.58
CA GLY A 274 -20.85 -3.79 16.26
C GLY A 274 -19.93 -3.47 15.07
N VAL A 275 -19.37 -4.50 14.42
CA VAL A 275 -18.41 -4.36 13.31
C VAL A 275 -19.05 -4.92 12.04
N LEU A 276 -18.97 -4.19 10.93
CA LEU A 276 -19.34 -4.68 9.60
C LEU A 276 -18.22 -5.55 9.04
N LEU A 277 -18.51 -6.81 8.73
CA LEU A 277 -17.60 -7.66 7.95
C LEU A 277 -17.80 -7.44 6.45
N MET A 278 -16.75 -7.01 5.76
CA MET A 278 -16.71 -6.84 4.31
C MET A 278 -15.91 -7.98 3.68
N VAL A 279 -16.59 -8.89 2.98
CA VAL A 279 -15.96 -10.01 2.28
C VAL A 279 -15.75 -9.64 0.82
N ASP A 280 -14.50 -9.32 0.47
CA ASP A 280 -14.09 -8.93 -0.87
C ASP A 280 -13.81 -10.16 -1.75
N CYS A 281 -14.65 -10.41 -2.75
CA CYS A 281 -14.48 -11.44 -3.77
C CYS A 281 -14.01 -10.86 -5.12
N SER A 282 -13.38 -9.68 -5.14
CA SER A 282 -12.96 -9.01 -6.38
C SER A 282 -11.91 -9.79 -7.18
N SER A 283 -11.18 -10.71 -6.54
CA SER A 283 -10.24 -11.64 -7.20
C SER A 283 -10.89 -12.87 -7.82
N PHE A 284 -12.21 -13.06 -7.66
CA PHE A 284 -12.92 -14.23 -8.19
C PHE A 284 -13.26 -14.03 -9.66
N THR A 285 -13.02 -15.06 -10.46
CA THR A 285 -13.50 -15.13 -11.85
C THR A 285 -15.02 -14.99 -11.93
N ASN A 286 -15.55 -14.76 -13.13
CA ASN A 286 -17.01 -14.67 -13.31
C ASN A 286 -17.74 -15.95 -12.88
N GLU A 287 -17.16 -17.12 -13.12
CA GLU A 287 -17.75 -18.41 -12.72
C GLU A 287 -17.74 -18.60 -11.20
N GLU A 288 -16.60 -18.32 -10.55
CA GLU A 288 -16.46 -18.39 -9.09
C GLU A 288 -17.43 -17.41 -8.40
N TRP A 289 -17.55 -16.18 -8.90
CA TRP A 289 -18.53 -15.22 -8.40
C TRP A 289 -19.96 -15.68 -8.61
N GLN A 290 -20.30 -16.20 -9.79
CA GLN A 290 -21.64 -16.69 -10.08
C GLN A 290 -22.05 -17.81 -9.12
N ALA A 291 -21.12 -18.68 -8.74
CA ALA A 291 -21.36 -19.72 -7.74
C ALA A 291 -21.68 -19.12 -6.35
N VAL A 292 -20.92 -18.11 -5.92
CA VAL A 292 -21.14 -17.40 -4.65
C VAL A 292 -22.45 -16.62 -4.67
N SER A 293 -22.70 -15.81 -5.69
CA SER A 293 -23.89 -14.96 -5.79
C SER A 293 -25.19 -15.77 -5.90
N SER A 294 -25.14 -16.95 -6.52
CA SER A 294 -26.28 -17.87 -6.60
C SER A 294 -26.54 -18.59 -5.28
N ALA A 295 -25.48 -19.01 -4.58
CA ALA A 295 -25.60 -19.77 -3.34
C ALA A 295 -25.85 -18.89 -2.10
N LYS A 296 -25.39 -17.63 -2.14
CA LYS A 296 -25.43 -16.65 -1.03
C LYS A 296 -25.06 -17.27 0.32
N PRO A 297 -23.85 -17.86 0.46
CA PRO A 297 -23.46 -18.48 1.72
C PRO A 297 -23.54 -17.50 2.89
N ALA A 298 -24.08 -17.96 4.01
CA ALA A 298 -23.93 -17.27 5.28
C ALA A 298 -22.45 -17.28 5.70
N VAL A 299 -21.99 -16.16 6.26
CA VAL A 299 -20.57 -15.94 6.61
C VAL A 299 -20.29 -16.05 8.12
N GLY A 300 -21.32 -16.32 8.92
CA GLY A 300 -21.19 -16.60 10.35
C GLY A 300 -21.13 -15.36 11.24
N HIS A 301 -21.02 -14.16 10.66
CA HIS A 301 -21.06 -12.87 11.37
C HIS A 301 -22.11 -11.95 10.79
N ARG A 302 -22.72 -11.15 11.66
CA ARG A 302 -23.73 -10.16 11.29
C ARG A 302 -23.45 -8.86 12.07
N PRO A 303 -23.40 -7.70 11.41
CA PRO A 303 -23.67 -7.47 9.98
C PRO A 303 -22.50 -7.85 9.06
N ALA A 304 -22.81 -8.35 7.85
CA ALA A 304 -21.80 -8.61 6.82
C ALA A 304 -22.30 -8.30 5.40
N VAL A 305 -21.36 -7.96 4.53
CA VAL A 305 -21.56 -7.81 3.08
C VAL A 305 -20.56 -8.70 2.34
N VAL A 306 -21.05 -9.45 1.34
CA VAL A 306 -20.20 -10.20 0.41
C VAL A 306 -20.36 -9.56 -0.96
N TYR A 307 -19.26 -9.10 -1.53
CA TYR A 307 -19.29 -8.32 -2.76
C TYR A 307 -18.17 -8.70 -3.71
N ARG A 308 -18.34 -8.28 -4.97
CA ARG A 308 -17.31 -8.30 -5.99
C ARG A 308 -17.33 -6.96 -6.71
N LEU A 309 -16.19 -6.28 -6.65
CA LEU A 309 -15.90 -5.09 -7.43
C LEU A 309 -15.22 -5.49 -8.75
N ARG A 310 -15.52 -4.76 -9.81
CA ARG A 310 -14.84 -4.84 -11.10
C ARG A 310 -14.05 -3.55 -11.31
N PRO A 311 -12.98 -3.58 -12.13
CA PRO A 311 -12.19 -2.37 -12.43
C PRO A 311 -12.97 -1.25 -13.12
N ASP A 312 -14.12 -1.54 -13.74
CA ASP A 312 -15.03 -0.52 -14.27
C ASP A 312 -15.89 0.18 -13.20
N GLY A 313 -15.64 -0.11 -11.91
CA GLY A 313 -16.38 0.43 -10.76
C GLY A 313 -17.70 -0.30 -10.48
N THR A 314 -18.10 -1.28 -11.30
CA THR A 314 -19.34 -2.03 -11.08
C THR A 314 -19.19 -2.96 -9.88
N THR A 315 -20.18 -2.91 -8.99
CA THR A 315 -20.22 -3.72 -7.78
C THR A 315 -21.48 -4.58 -7.74
N ALA A 316 -21.29 -5.87 -7.48
CA ALA A 316 -22.37 -6.82 -7.21
C ALA A 316 -22.19 -7.43 -5.83
N GLY A 317 -23.28 -7.76 -5.14
CA GLY A 317 -23.16 -8.34 -3.79
C GLY A 317 -24.46 -8.72 -3.11
N TYR A 318 -24.35 -9.15 -1.86
CA TYR A 318 -25.48 -9.38 -0.98
C TYR A 318 -25.10 -9.14 0.49
N ALA A 319 -26.10 -8.79 1.30
CA ALA A 319 -25.96 -8.66 2.75
C ALA A 319 -26.31 -9.97 3.47
N ASP A 320 -25.59 -10.27 4.56
CA ASP A 320 -25.96 -11.25 5.57
C ASP A 320 -26.24 -10.51 6.89
N GLY A 321 -27.52 -10.31 7.20
CA GLY A 321 -27.98 -9.48 8.31
C GLY A 321 -28.36 -8.05 7.91
N HIS A 322 -28.60 -7.20 8.90
CA HIS A 322 -28.94 -5.79 8.69
C HIS A 322 -27.67 -4.95 8.67
N VAL A 323 -27.22 -4.54 7.49
CA VAL A 323 -26.03 -3.70 7.31
C VAL A 323 -26.36 -2.25 7.70
N PRO A 324 -25.62 -1.64 8.64
CA PRO A 324 -25.92 -0.29 9.14
C PRO A 324 -25.44 0.82 8.20
N LEU A 325 -24.58 0.50 7.23
CA LEU A 325 -24.10 1.42 6.20
C LEU A 325 -24.92 1.23 4.92
N ASP A 326 -25.43 2.32 4.34
CA ASP A 326 -25.93 2.31 2.97
C ASP A 326 -24.72 2.35 2.01
N LEU A 327 -24.41 1.20 1.41
CA LEU A 327 -23.33 1.05 0.42
C LEU A 327 -23.84 1.22 -1.02
N GLY A 328 -25.05 1.76 -1.19
CA GLY A 328 -25.74 1.82 -2.46
C GLY A 328 -26.25 0.45 -2.93
N THR A 329 -26.59 0.35 -4.21
CA THR A 329 -27.16 -0.88 -4.76
C THR A 329 -26.07 -1.90 -5.07
N LEU A 330 -25.98 -2.94 -4.24
CA LEU A 330 -25.26 -4.17 -4.56
C LEU A 330 -26.16 -5.05 -5.43
N ALA A 331 -26.21 -4.80 -6.75
CA ALA A 331 -27.05 -5.52 -7.69
C ALA A 331 -26.34 -6.73 -8.31
#